data_AF-A0A8I0DPG9-F1
#
_entry.id   AF-A0A8I0DPG9-F1
#
_cell.length_a   1.000
_cell.length_b   1.000
_cell.length_c   1.000
_cell.angle_alpha   90.00
_cell.angle_beta   90.00
_cell.angle_gamma   90.00
#
_symmetry.space_group_name_H-M   'P 1'
#
loop_
_entity.id
_entity.type
_entity.pdbx_description
1 polymer ?
#
loop_
_entity_poly.entity_id
_entity_poly.type
_entity_poly.pdbx_seq_one_letter_code
_entity_poly.pdbx_strand_id
1 'polypeptide(L)'
;MSHITIEGLDEAIEMIKKVGELPQKCVNRAAKKGIQIAKQDAKNGRWVDQTGYLRKAIKEKAEKTKIKAKKVYDLWPDPNYNDVFVKISKNGKRAYYPASVEYGFKTKSGGYSPGFKTLYNSVTDNKNRIEKVIINTLTDEIDKL
;
A
#
# COMPACT_ATOMS: atom_id res chain seq x y z
N MET A 1 42.82 6.80 37.24
CA MET A 1 42.55 6.54 35.81
C MET A 1 41.90 7.80 35.25
N SER A 2 42.53 8.47 34.29
CA SER A 2 42.01 9.69 33.68
C SER A 2 40.76 9.35 32.86
N HIS A 3 39.62 9.95 33.19
CA HIS A 3 38.45 9.90 32.35
C HIS A 3 38.72 10.74 31.10
N ILE A 4 38.97 10.08 29.98
CA ILE A 4 39.03 10.73 28.67
C ILE A 4 37.58 10.86 28.19
N THR A 5 37.04 12.07 28.26
CA THR A 5 35.75 12.42 27.67
C THR A 5 35.99 12.85 26.22
N ILE A 6 35.50 12.07 25.27
CA ILE A 6 35.60 12.39 23.84
C ILE A 6 34.34 13.19 23.47
N GLU A 7 34.50 14.47 23.15
CA GLU A 7 33.41 15.33 22.67
C GLU A 7 32.79 14.73 21.39
N GLY A 8 31.46 14.62 21.33
CA GLY A 8 30.76 14.03 20.18
C GLY A 8 30.55 12.51 20.24
N LEU A 9 31.19 11.79 21.19
CA LEU A 9 31.08 10.33 21.28
C LEU A 9 29.68 9.88 21.72
N ASP A 10 29.05 10.62 22.63
CA ASP A 10 27.69 10.32 23.07
C ASP A 10 26.68 10.63 21.97
N GLU A 11 26.83 11.72 21.20
CA GLU A 11 26.01 11.96 20.01
C GLU A 11 26.21 10.89 18.94
N ALA A 12 27.45 10.44 18.69
CA ALA A 12 27.74 9.38 17.74
C ALA A 12 27.17 8.03 18.18
N ILE A 13 27.25 7.69 19.48
CA ILE A 13 26.63 6.50 20.06
C ILE A 13 25.10 6.60 19.99
N GLU A 14 24.52 7.79 20.24
CA GLU A 14 23.10 8.04 20.02
C GLU A 14 22.71 7.91 18.54
N MET A 15 23.56 8.38 17.62
CA MET A 15 23.37 8.28 16.18
C MET A 15 23.40 6.82 15.74
N ILE A 16 24.35 6.01 16.23
CA ILE A 16 24.46 4.57 15.94
C ILE A 16 23.28 3.81 16.56
N LYS A 17 22.87 4.15 17.79
CA LYS A 17 21.65 3.60 18.41
C LYS A 17 20.38 4.00 17.64
N LYS A 18 20.34 5.22 17.08
CA LYS A 18 19.28 5.68 16.17
C LYS A 18 19.35 4.97 14.81
N VAL A 19 20.53 4.66 14.29
CA VAL A 19 20.77 3.89 13.05
C VAL A 19 20.32 2.44 13.19
N GLY A 20 20.20 1.92 14.42
CA GLY A 20 19.48 0.67 14.70
C GLY A 20 18.01 0.67 14.23
N GLU A 21 17.43 1.85 13.98
CA GLU A 21 16.15 2.04 13.32
C GLU A 21 16.32 2.83 12.00
N LEU A 22 15.67 2.38 10.92
CA LEU A 22 15.75 3.08 9.63
C LEU A 22 15.10 4.47 9.73
N PRO A 23 15.74 5.54 9.21
CA PRO A 23 15.13 6.87 9.22
C PRO A 23 13.76 6.88 8.54
N GLN A 24 12.74 7.42 9.23
CA GLN A 24 11.35 7.34 8.79
C GLN A 24 11.13 7.93 7.37
N LYS A 25 11.90 8.95 6.99
CA LYS A 25 11.85 9.57 5.66
C LYS A 25 12.23 8.58 4.55
N CYS A 26 13.25 7.76 4.78
CA CYS A 26 13.73 6.74 3.83
C CYS A 26 12.68 5.62 3.69
N VAL A 27 12.16 5.12 4.82
CA VAL A 27 11.10 4.10 4.84
C VAL A 27 9.82 4.60 4.15
N ASN A 28 9.44 5.86 4.37
CA ASN A 28 8.28 6.45 3.71
C ASN A 28 8.42 6.49 2.19
N ARG A 29 9.61 6.88 1.69
CA ARG A 29 9.92 6.94 0.25
C ARG A 29 9.95 5.54 -0.37
N ALA A 30 10.64 4.60 0.26
CA ALA A 30 10.75 3.22 -0.19
C ALA A 30 9.37 2.54 -0.28
N ALA A 31 8.58 2.57 0.80
CA ALA A 31 7.24 1.98 0.82
C ALA A 31 6.31 2.64 -0.22
N LYS A 32 6.42 3.96 -0.43
CA LYS A 32 5.63 4.67 -1.44
C LYS A 32 5.99 4.21 -2.85
N LYS A 33 7.26 3.99 -3.16
CA LYS A 33 7.70 3.49 -4.47
C LYS A 33 7.24 2.06 -4.71
N GLY A 34 7.33 1.19 -3.71
CA GLY A 34 6.83 -0.19 -3.78
C GLY A 34 5.36 -0.27 -4.14
N ILE A 35 4.49 0.44 -3.41
CA ILE A 35 3.04 0.37 -3.66
C ILE A 35 2.61 0.94 -5.03
N GLN A 36 3.39 1.86 -5.64
CA GLN A 36 3.05 2.36 -6.98
C GLN A 36 3.10 1.27 -8.04
N ILE A 37 3.93 0.24 -7.86
CA ILE A 37 4.01 -0.90 -8.79
C ILE A 37 2.69 -1.67 -8.76
N ALA A 38 2.25 -2.09 -7.59
CA ALA A 38 0.96 -2.76 -7.41
C ALA A 38 -0.19 -1.86 -7.87
N LYS A 39 -0.16 -0.56 -7.56
CA LYS A 39 -1.18 0.40 -8.01
C LYS A 39 -1.30 0.44 -9.53
N GLN A 40 -0.17 0.50 -10.23
CA GLN A 40 -0.14 0.56 -11.68
C GLN A 40 -0.61 -0.75 -12.30
N ASP A 41 -0.20 -1.88 -11.72
CA ASP A 41 -0.62 -3.20 -12.15
C ASP A 41 -2.13 -3.41 -11.95
N ALA A 42 -2.66 -3.07 -10.77
CA ALA A 42 -4.09 -3.13 -10.47
C ALA A 42 -4.92 -2.26 -11.45
N LYS A 43 -4.42 -1.06 -11.77
CA LYS A 43 -5.01 -0.18 -12.78
C LYS A 43 -4.97 -0.73 -14.19
N ASN A 44 -4.11 -1.71 -14.46
CA ASN A 44 -3.97 -2.39 -15.75
C ASN A 44 -4.67 -3.76 -15.77
N GLY A 45 -5.31 -4.19 -14.67
CA GLY A 45 -5.94 -5.49 -14.54
C GLY A 45 -7.04 -5.81 -15.58
N ARG A 46 -7.37 -7.10 -15.67
CA ARG A 46 -8.25 -7.71 -16.69
C ARG A 46 -9.76 -7.61 -16.40
N TRP A 47 -10.12 -6.92 -15.33
CA TRP A 47 -11.49 -6.77 -14.87
C TRP A 47 -12.26 -5.75 -15.72
N VAL A 48 -13.59 -5.83 -15.71
CA VAL A 48 -14.46 -5.03 -16.59
C VAL A 48 -14.62 -3.59 -16.06
N ASP A 49 -14.19 -2.60 -16.85
CA ASP A 49 -14.32 -1.17 -16.55
C ASP A 49 -14.88 -0.37 -17.72
N GLN A 50 -16.17 -0.53 -18.04
CA GLN A 50 -16.74 0.18 -19.19
C GLN A 50 -16.69 1.71 -19.04
N THR A 51 -16.74 2.21 -17.80
CA THR A 51 -16.80 3.65 -17.50
C THR A 51 -15.43 4.24 -17.12
N GLY A 52 -14.42 3.41 -16.86
CA GLY A 52 -13.09 3.84 -16.42
C GLY A 52 -13.02 4.25 -14.95
N TYR A 53 -14.13 4.22 -14.22
CA TYR A 53 -14.18 4.74 -12.84
C TYR A 53 -13.43 3.85 -11.86
N LEU A 54 -13.47 2.53 -12.03
CA LEU A 54 -12.75 1.63 -11.14
C LEU A 54 -11.23 1.86 -11.25
N ARG A 55 -10.69 2.12 -12.45
CA ARG A 55 -9.25 2.38 -12.65
C ARG A 55 -8.87 3.71 -12.01
N LYS A 56 -9.74 4.72 -12.16
CA LYS A 56 -9.57 6.05 -11.53
C LYS A 56 -9.62 5.97 -10.01
N ALA A 57 -10.44 5.09 -9.47
CA ALA A 57 -10.64 4.95 -8.04
C ALA A 57 -9.53 4.19 -7.32
N ILE A 58 -8.70 3.38 -8.00
CA ILE A 58 -7.60 2.67 -7.32
C ILE A 58 -6.62 3.69 -6.72
N LYS A 59 -6.55 3.69 -5.38
CA LYS A 59 -5.79 4.64 -4.59
C LYS A 59 -5.00 3.91 -3.51
N GLU A 60 -3.78 4.37 -3.32
CA GLU A 60 -2.95 3.95 -2.20
C GLU A 60 -3.35 4.69 -0.93
N LYS A 61 -3.48 3.95 0.17
CA LYS A 61 -3.78 4.51 1.49
C LYS A 61 -2.66 4.18 2.43
N ALA A 62 -2.03 5.21 2.99
CA ALA A 62 -1.03 5.04 4.01
C ALA A 62 -1.67 4.52 5.30
N GLU A 63 -1.16 3.42 5.84
CA GLU A 63 -1.55 2.98 7.18
C GLU A 63 -1.02 3.96 8.24
N LYS A 64 -1.82 4.12 9.31
CA LYS A 64 -1.40 4.81 10.52
C LYS A 64 -0.65 3.82 11.40
N THR A 65 0.67 4.00 11.52
CA THR A 65 1.52 3.17 12.39
C THR A 65 2.05 4.01 13.54
N LYS A 66 2.10 3.42 14.73
CA LYS A 66 2.82 3.96 15.90
C LYS A 66 4.26 3.42 15.98
N ILE A 67 4.57 2.40 15.19
CA ILE A 67 5.88 1.76 15.13
C ILE A 67 6.79 2.66 14.28
N LYS A 68 7.92 3.07 14.88
CA LYS A 68 8.98 3.83 14.20
C LYS A 68 9.63 2.99 13.11
N ALA A 69 10.20 3.64 12.09
CA ALA A 69 10.88 2.97 10.98
C ALA A 69 10.01 1.98 10.19
N LYS A 70 8.68 2.06 10.31
CA LYS A 70 7.73 1.24 9.56
C LYS A 70 6.86 2.14 8.70
N LYS A 71 6.59 1.72 7.46
CA LYS A 71 5.53 2.30 6.65
C LYS A 71 4.89 1.24 5.79
N VAL A 72 3.57 1.21 5.80
CA VAL A 72 2.76 0.32 4.96
C VAL A 72 1.76 1.17 4.20
N TYR A 73 1.48 0.74 2.97
CA TYR A 73 0.44 1.29 2.13
C TYR A 73 -0.46 0.15 1.68
N ASP A 74 -1.75 0.37 1.77
CA ASP A 74 -2.77 -0.47 1.16
C ASP A 74 -3.16 0.07 -0.22
N LEU A 75 -3.75 -0.79 -1.04
CA LEU A 75 -4.56 -0.37 -2.19
C LEU A 75 -6.03 -0.48 -1.85
N TRP A 76 -6.78 0.58 -2.16
CA TRP A 76 -8.18 0.69 -1.82
C TRP A 76 -8.93 1.53 -2.87
N PRO A 77 -10.21 1.25 -3.16
CA PRO A 77 -10.99 2.13 -4.02
C PRO A 77 -11.35 3.45 -3.32
N ASP A 78 -11.02 4.58 -3.92
CA ASP A 78 -11.18 5.91 -3.36
C ASP A 78 -12.65 6.19 -2.96
N PRO A 79 -12.94 6.48 -1.67
CA PRO A 79 -14.29 6.76 -1.20
C PRO A 79 -15.02 7.90 -1.91
N ASN A 80 -14.27 8.78 -2.58
CA ASN A 80 -14.82 9.87 -3.38
C ASN A 80 -15.64 9.40 -4.60
N TYR A 81 -15.56 8.12 -4.97
CA TYR A 81 -16.35 7.51 -6.05
C TYR A 81 -17.51 6.64 -5.52
N ASN A 82 -17.86 6.78 -4.23
CA ASN A 82 -18.92 5.98 -3.63
C ASN A 82 -20.30 6.27 -4.25
N ASP A 83 -20.55 7.48 -4.72
CA ASP A 83 -21.73 7.84 -5.52
C ASP A 83 -21.87 6.97 -6.79
N VAL A 84 -20.74 6.63 -7.42
CA VAL A 84 -20.68 5.72 -8.56
C VAL A 84 -20.87 4.27 -8.12
N PHE A 85 -20.12 3.81 -7.11
CA PHE A 85 -19.96 2.39 -6.77
C PHE A 85 -20.98 1.82 -5.79
N VAL A 86 -21.58 2.66 -4.97
CA VAL A 86 -22.54 2.24 -3.95
C VAL A 86 -23.93 2.33 -4.54
N LYS A 87 -24.68 1.22 -4.49
CA LYS A 87 -26.09 1.19 -4.86
C LYS A 87 -26.91 0.65 -3.70
N ILE A 88 -28.09 1.23 -3.51
CA ILE A 88 -29.03 0.83 -2.48
C ILE A 88 -30.20 0.15 -3.18
N SER A 89 -30.50 -1.09 -2.78
CA SER A 89 -31.67 -1.81 -3.30
C SER A 89 -32.97 -1.23 -2.75
N LYS A 90 -34.11 -1.58 -3.35
CA LYS A 90 -35.45 -1.19 -2.87
C LYS A 90 -35.67 -1.53 -1.38
N ASN A 91 -35.01 -2.57 -0.88
CA ASN A 91 -35.12 -3.03 0.51
C ASN A 91 -34.06 -2.40 1.42
N GLY A 92 -33.41 -1.30 1.01
CA GLY A 92 -32.40 -0.59 1.79
C GLY A 92 -31.03 -1.27 1.86
N LYS A 93 -30.82 -2.42 1.20
CA LYS A 93 -29.53 -3.13 1.24
C LYS A 93 -28.50 -2.44 0.35
N ARG A 94 -27.34 -2.12 0.93
CA ARG A 94 -26.20 -1.52 0.26
C ARG A 94 -25.38 -2.57 -0.49
N ALA A 95 -25.12 -2.35 -1.77
CA ALA A 95 -24.20 -3.10 -2.60
C ALA A 95 -22.99 -2.21 -2.96
N TYR A 96 -21.81 -2.80 -2.99
CA TYR A 96 -20.56 -2.10 -3.30
C TYR A 96 -19.81 -2.82 -4.42
N TYR A 97 -19.84 -2.22 -5.61
CA TYR A 97 -19.35 -2.87 -6.83
C TYR A 97 -17.85 -3.27 -6.77
N PRO A 98 -16.91 -2.44 -6.26
CA PRO A 98 -15.52 -2.83 -6.13
C PRO A 98 -15.29 -4.10 -5.31
N ALA A 99 -16.06 -4.31 -4.24
CA ALA A 99 -15.95 -5.54 -3.46
C ALA A 99 -16.42 -6.77 -4.25
N SER A 100 -17.46 -6.64 -5.08
CA SER A 100 -17.91 -7.71 -5.97
C SER A 100 -16.89 -8.02 -7.07
N VAL A 101 -16.18 -7.00 -7.58
CA VAL A 101 -15.09 -7.19 -8.55
C VAL A 101 -13.91 -7.89 -7.89
N GLU A 102 -13.55 -7.54 -6.66
CA GLU A 102 -12.40 -8.14 -5.97
C GLU A 102 -12.70 -9.57 -5.50
N TYR A 103 -13.83 -9.78 -4.82
CA TYR A 103 -14.13 -11.02 -4.09
C TYR A 103 -15.29 -11.83 -4.65
N GLY A 104 -15.94 -11.38 -5.73
CA GLY A 104 -17.09 -12.07 -6.30
C GLY A 104 -18.38 -11.85 -5.51
N PHE A 105 -19.44 -12.54 -5.91
CA PHE A 105 -20.77 -12.41 -5.30
C PHE A 105 -21.67 -13.62 -5.58
N LYS A 106 -22.69 -13.81 -4.74
CA LYS A 106 -23.77 -14.78 -4.98
C LYS A 106 -24.79 -14.23 -5.96
N THR A 107 -25.11 -15.01 -6.98
CA THR A 107 -26.14 -14.72 -7.99
C THR A 107 -27.55 -14.97 -7.44
N LYS A 108 -28.56 -14.41 -8.10
CA LYS A 108 -29.97 -14.58 -7.69
C LYS A 108 -30.44 -16.03 -7.71
N SER A 109 -29.88 -16.86 -8.59
CA SER A 109 -30.18 -18.29 -8.71
C SER A 109 -29.42 -19.16 -7.70
N GLY A 110 -28.64 -18.54 -6.79
CA GLY A 110 -27.87 -19.25 -5.76
C GLY A 110 -26.45 -19.66 -6.16
N GLY A 111 -26.07 -19.53 -7.44
CA GLY A 111 -24.69 -19.74 -7.90
C GLY A 111 -23.72 -18.64 -7.42
N TYR A 112 -22.42 -18.84 -7.58
CA TYR A 112 -21.38 -17.87 -7.20
C TYR A 112 -20.60 -17.40 -8.43
N SER A 113 -20.51 -16.08 -8.60
CA SER A 113 -19.63 -15.46 -9.59
C SER A 113 -18.30 -15.11 -8.92
N PRO A 114 -17.16 -15.66 -9.37
CA PRO A 114 -15.87 -15.35 -8.79
C PRO A 114 -15.46 -13.90 -9.07
N GLY A 115 -14.69 -13.34 -8.14
CA GLY A 115 -14.02 -12.04 -8.32
C GLY A 115 -12.70 -12.20 -9.07
N PHE A 116 -12.16 -11.08 -9.54
CA PHE A 116 -10.89 -10.99 -10.26
C PHE A 116 -9.67 -10.95 -9.33
N LYS A 117 -9.86 -10.64 -8.03
CA LYS A 117 -8.79 -10.46 -7.04
C LYS A 117 -7.71 -9.48 -7.51
N THR A 118 -8.10 -8.41 -8.20
CA THR A 118 -7.19 -7.49 -8.86
C THR A 118 -6.22 -6.85 -7.88
N LEU A 119 -6.73 -6.31 -6.77
CA LEU A 119 -5.88 -5.63 -5.79
C LEU A 119 -4.94 -6.64 -5.11
N TYR A 120 -5.48 -7.79 -4.73
CA TYR A 120 -4.69 -8.87 -4.14
C TYR A 120 -3.58 -9.36 -5.08
N ASN A 121 -3.93 -9.74 -6.31
CA ASN A 121 -3.00 -10.26 -7.30
C ASN A 121 -1.93 -9.22 -7.66
N SER A 122 -2.30 -7.94 -7.72
CA SER A 122 -1.32 -6.87 -8.03
C SER A 122 -0.18 -6.78 -7.04
N VAL A 123 -0.41 -7.19 -5.78
CA VAL A 123 0.61 -7.26 -4.74
C VAL A 123 1.35 -8.60 -4.81
N THR A 124 0.63 -9.72 -4.90
CA THR A 124 1.25 -11.06 -4.88
C THR A 124 2.12 -11.31 -6.10
N ASP A 125 1.65 -10.94 -7.28
CA ASP A 125 2.32 -11.22 -8.56
C ASP A 125 3.54 -10.32 -8.75
N ASN A 126 3.54 -9.15 -8.11
CA ASN A 126 4.65 -8.20 -8.12
C ASN A 126 5.55 -8.29 -6.88
N LYS A 127 5.35 -9.27 -5.97
CA LYS A 127 6.06 -9.34 -4.68
C LYS A 127 7.57 -9.10 -4.79
N ASN A 128 8.26 -9.89 -5.59
CA ASN A 128 9.72 -9.81 -5.73
C ASN A 128 10.18 -8.45 -6.30
N ARG A 129 9.40 -7.90 -7.24
CA ARG A 129 9.69 -6.60 -7.85
C ARG A 129 9.49 -5.46 -6.85
N ILE A 130 8.43 -5.53 -6.04
CA ILE A 130 8.13 -4.57 -4.98
C ILE A 130 9.22 -4.61 -3.91
N GLU A 131 9.60 -5.80 -3.43
CA GLU A 131 10.68 -5.99 -2.45
C GLU A 131 12.00 -5.41 -2.96
N LYS A 132 12.40 -5.74 -4.19
CA LYS A 132 13.62 -5.19 -4.79
C LYS A 132 13.61 -3.67 -4.88
N VAL A 133 12.50 -3.08 -5.31
CA VAL A 133 12.38 -1.61 -5.40
C VAL A 133 12.41 -0.96 -4.02
N ILE A 134 11.76 -1.57 -3.02
CA ILE A 134 11.82 -1.09 -1.64
C ILE A 134 13.25 -1.12 -1.12
N ILE A 135 13.97 -2.24 -1.26
CA ILE A 135 15.36 -2.40 -0.79
C ILE A 135 16.26 -1.37 -1.48
N ASN A 136 16.25 -1.31 -2.81
CA ASN A 136 17.08 -0.37 -3.55
C ASN A 136 16.78 1.09 -3.17
N THR A 137 15.51 1.46 -3.13
CA THR A 137 15.12 2.84 -2.75
C THR A 137 15.55 3.15 -1.31
N LEU A 138 15.43 2.17 -0.40
CA LEU A 138 15.82 2.37 0.99
C LEU A 138 17.33 2.58 1.11
N THR A 139 18.14 1.75 0.46
CA THR A 139 19.60 1.89 0.40
C THR A 139 20.00 3.25 -0.18
N ASP A 140 19.48 3.59 -1.36
CA ASP A 140 19.77 4.88 -2.02
C ASP A 140 19.40 6.09 -1.14
N GLU A 141 18.35 5.97 -0.33
CA GLU A 141 17.89 7.05 0.55
C GLU A 141 18.68 7.13 1.85
N ILE A 142 19.31 6.04 2.29
CA ILE A 142 20.23 6.01 3.42
C ILE A 142 21.59 6.56 3.01
N ASP A 143 22.10 6.19 1.83
CA ASP A 143 23.40 6.66 1.32
C ASP A 143 23.46 8.19 1.11
N LYS A 144 22.30 8.85 1.04
CA LYS A 144 22.17 10.31 0.91
C LYS A 144 22.15 11.05 2.25
N LEU A 145 22.12 10.35 3.39
CA LEU A 145 22.11 10.94 4.72
C LEU A 145 23.53 11.25 5.19
#